data_AF-A0A963TD54-F1
#
_entry.id   AF-A0A963TD54-F1
#
_cell.length_a   1.000
_cell.length_b   1.000
_cell.length_c   1.000
_cell.angle_alpha   90.00
_cell.angle_beta   90.00
_cell.angle_gamma   90.00
#
_symmetry.space_group_name_H-M   'P 1'
#
loop_
_entity.id
_entity.type
_entity.pdbx_description
1 polymer ?
#
loop_
_entity_poly.entity_id
_entity_poly.type
_entity_poly.pdbx_seq_one_letter_code
_entity_poly.pdbx_strand_id
1 'polypeptide(L)'
;MDSRIAPVVAVFCATVLGVFILYSTRGGVVAAVMAGLLLLGVMGRNLARGMMKDRPVRAAYVMQLWLLAPVSTITLVTTLSTWVAVSMPAWLSIEATEEKIVGGVLVGAFNAMLAALWLDDAKNAQSATWPDAQYRIALQKAFAGDHRIKGNTRLFDAIYFDKVRQDGPKGWDLAARVARGKIIERALAGAP
;
A
#
# COMPACT_ATOMS: atom_id res chain seq x y z
N MET A 1 -6.00 -1.99 16.26
CA MET A 1 -5.57 -3.16 15.47
C MET A 1 -4.06 -3.01 15.29
N ASP A 2 -3.27 -4.03 15.63
CA ASP A 2 -1.80 -3.94 15.51
C ASP A 2 -1.45 -3.69 14.02
N SER A 3 -0.73 -2.60 13.73
CA SER A 3 -0.45 -2.17 12.35
C SER A 3 0.35 -3.19 11.55
N ARG A 4 0.92 -4.19 12.24
CA ARG A 4 1.66 -5.32 11.70
C ARG A 4 0.78 -6.45 11.16
N ILE A 5 -0.49 -6.54 11.58
CA ILE A 5 -1.41 -7.60 11.15
C ILE A 5 -2.02 -7.28 9.78
N ALA A 6 -2.31 -6.01 9.51
CA ALA A 6 -2.94 -5.58 8.26
C ALA A 6 -2.15 -5.97 6.98
N PRO A 7 -0.81 -5.84 6.91
CA PRO A 7 -0.04 -6.28 5.76
C PRO A 7 -0.14 -7.79 5.53
N VAL A 8 -0.07 -8.59 6.61
CA VAL A 8 -0.12 -10.06 6.53
C VAL A 8 -1.48 -10.53 6.02
N VAL A 9 -2.56 -9.99 6.57
CA VAL A 9 -3.92 -10.31 6.12
C VAL A 9 -4.14 -9.88 4.66
N ALA A 10 -3.66 -8.70 4.27
CA ALA A 10 -3.78 -8.22 2.89
C ALA A 10 -3.05 -9.13 1.89
N VAL A 11 -1.82 -9.55 2.21
CA VAL A 11 -1.02 -10.46 1.38
C VAL A 11 -1.70 -11.83 1.28
N PHE A 12 -2.21 -12.37 2.40
CA PHE A 12 -2.91 -13.64 2.42
C PHE A 12 -4.17 -13.60 1.53
N CYS A 13 -5.03 -12.60 1.74
CA CYS A 13 -6.24 -12.41 0.94
C CYS A 13 -5.92 -12.22 -0.55
N ALA A 14 -4.88 -11.45 -0.89
CA ALA A 14 -4.48 -11.21 -2.28
C ALA A 14 -3.98 -12.50 -2.96
N THR A 15 -3.24 -13.34 -2.23
CA THR A 15 -2.75 -14.64 -2.71
C THR A 15 -3.91 -15.60 -2.97
N VAL A 16 -4.81 -15.76 -2.00
CA VAL A 16 -6.00 -16.64 -2.14
C VAL A 16 -6.87 -16.18 -3.31
N LEU A 17 -7.09 -14.87 -3.43
CA LEU A 17 -7.84 -14.30 -4.55
C LEU A 17 -7.17 -14.61 -5.90
N GLY A 18 -5.84 -14.49 -5.99
CA GLY A 18 -5.08 -14.79 -7.21
C GLY A 18 -5.23 -16.25 -7.66
N VAL A 19 -5.20 -17.19 -6.71
CA VAL A 19 -5.44 -18.60 -7.01
C VAL A 19 -6.89 -18.82 -7.49
N PHE A 20 -7.87 -18.25 -6.79
CA PHE A 20 -9.29 -18.39 -7.14
C PHE A 20 -9.61 -17.88 -8.56
N ILE A 21 -8.95 -16.79 -8.98
CA ILE A 21 -9.12 -16.20 -10.30
C ILE A 21 -8.77 -17.17 -11.43
N LEU A 22 -7.69 -17.93 -11.27
CA LEU A 22 -7.20 -18.84 -12.30
C LEU A 22 -8.18 -20.00 -12.56
N TYR A 23 -8.88 -20.45 -11.53
CA TYR A 23 -9.89 -21.50 -11.63
C TYR A 23 -11.28 -20.98 -12.01
N SER A 24 -11.44 -19.66 -12.16
CA SER A 24 -12.68 -19.07 -12.66
C SER A 24 -12.70 -19.08 -14.19
N THR A 25 -13.84 -19.39 -14.80
CA THR A 25 -14.06 -19.36 -16.27
C THR A 25 -13.92 -17.96 -16.89
N ARG A 26 -13.56 -16.94 -16.09
CA ARG A 26 -13.47 -15.52 -16.48
C ARG A 26 -12.13 -14.89 -16.10
N GLY A 27 -11.03 -15.64 -16.19
CA GLY A 27 -9.68 -15.13 -15.85
C GLY A 27 -9.35 -13.76 -16.45
N GLY A 28 -9.71 -13.51 -17.71
CA GLY A 28 -9.52 -12.21 -18.37
C GLY A 28 -10.32 -11.06 -17.74
N VAL A 29 -11.56 -11.32 -17.29
CA VAL A 29 -12.38 -10.31 -16.60
C VAL A 29 -11.74 -9.95 -15.27
N VAL A 30 -11.24 -10.92 -14.51
CA VAL A 30 -10.66 -10.59 -13.20
C VAL A 30 -9.29 -9.94 -13.32
N ALA A 31 -8.47 -10.31 -14.30
CA ALA A 31 -7.24 -9.57 -14.61
C ALA A 31 -7.55 -8.09 -14.93
N ALA A 32 -8.61 -7.82 -15.71
CA ALA A 32 -9.06 -6.46 -15.99
C ALA A 32 -9.58 -5.73 -14.73
N VAL A 33 -10.31 -6.41 -13.85
CA VAL A 33 -10.74 -5.84 -12.55
C VAL A 33 -9.55 -5.48 -11.68
N MET A 34 -8.56 -6.37 -11.56
CA MET A 34 -7.35 -6.10 -10.77
C MET A 34 -6.52 -4.97 -11.37
N ALA A 35 -6.40 -4.89 -12.69
CA ALA A 35 -5.77 -3.76 -13.36
C ALA A 35 -6.53 -2.45 -13.06
N GLY A 36 -7.87 -2.48 -13.08
CA GLY A 36 -8.71 -1.34 -12.70
C GLY A 36 -8.51 -0.90 -11.24
N LEU A 37 -8.42 -1.84 -10.31
CA LEU A 37 -8.14 -1.56 -8.90
C LEU A 37 -6.73 -1.00 -8.67
N LEU A 38 -5.73 -1.51 -9.41
CA LEU A 38 -4.38 -0.96 -9.42
C LEU A 38 -4.39 0.50 -9.89
N LEU A 39 -5.05 0.79 -11.01
CA LEU A 39 -5.20 2.15 -11.54
C LEU A 39 -5.92 3.06 -10.54
N LEU A 40 -7.02 2.57 -9.93
CA LEU A 40 -7.76 3.31 -8.90
C LEU A 40 -6.86 3.65 -7.70
N GLY A 41 -6.01 2.71 -7.28
CA GLY A 41 -5.03 2.95 -6.23
C GLY A 41 -4.04 4.05 -6.61
N VAL A 42 -3.42 3.95 -7.79
CA VAL A 42 -2.47 4.96 -8.32
C VAL A 42 -3.12 6.34 -8.41
N MET A 43 -4.35 6.41 -8.94
CA MET A 43 -5.13 7.65 -9.01
C MET A 43 -5.41 8.20 -7.61
N GLY A 44 -5.81 7.35 -6.66
CA GLY A 44 -6.02 7.73 -5.26
C GLY A 44 -4.77 8.34 -4.63
N ARG A 45 -3.59 7.75 -4.82
CA ARG A 45 -2.32 8.32 -4.33
C ARG A 45 -2.04 9.70 -4.92
N ASN A 46 -2.21 9.86 -6.23
CA ASN A 46 -1.95 11.13 -6.91
C ASN A 46 -2.95 12.22 -6.48
N LEU A 47 -4.23 11.87 -6.35
CA LEU A 47 -5.26 12.77 -5.86
C LEU A 47 -4.99 13.19 -4.41
N ALA A 48 -4.68 12.24 -3.53
CA ALA A 48 -4.34 12.53 -2.14
C ALA A 48 -3.15 13.50 -2.03
N ARG A 49 -2.11 13.31 -2.86
CA ARG A 49 -0.95 14.22 -2.92
C ARG A 49 -1.34 15.65 -3.28
N GLY A 50 -2.23 15.83 -4.26
CA GLY A 50 -2.74 17.14 -4.64
C GLY A 50 -3.52 17.84 -3.51
N MET A 51 -4.19 17.06 -2.66
CA MET A 51 -5.04 17.57 -1.58
C MET A 51 -4.31 17.88 -0.27
N MET A 52 -3.00 17.57 -0.14
CA MET A 52 -2.28 17.63 1.14
C MET A 52 -2.24 19.02 1.78
N LYS A 53 -2.23 20.09 0.98
CA LYS A 53 -2.21 21.47 1.51
C LYS A 53 -3.60 21.93 1.92
N ASP A 54 -4.59 21.69 1.07
CA ASP A 54 -5.89 22.33 1.20
C ASP A 54 -6.85 21.52 2.08
N ARG A 55 -6.72 20.19 2.07
CA ARG A 55 -7.65 19.25 2.73
C ARG A 55 -6.89 18.02 3.25
N PRO A 56 -5.91 18.17 4.15
CA PRO A 56 -5.07 17.06 4.62
C PRO A 56 -5.87 15.93 5.27
N VAL A 57 -7.00 16.21 5.95
CA VAL A 57 -7.85 15.13 6.51
C VAL A 57 -8.43 14.27 5.41
N ARG A 58 -8.96 14.89 4.33
CA ARG A 58 -9.48 14.13 3.18
C ARG A 58 -8.37 13.40 2.45
N ALA A 59 -7.20 14.02 2.31
CA ALA A 59 -6.02 13.39 1.72
C ALA A 59 -5.63 12.10 2.47
N ALA A 60 -5.74 12.07 3.80
CA ALA A 60 -5.45 10.88 4.61
C ALA A 60 -6.38 9.70 4.29
N TYR A 61 -7.66 9.95 4.06
CA TYR A 61 -8.64 8.93 3.65
C TYR A 61 -8.43 8.49 2.21
N VAL A 62 -8.26 9.43 1.27
CA VAL A 62 -8.04 9.10 -0.14
C VAL A 62 -6.75 8.29 -0.33
N MET A 63 -5.72 8.54 0.48
CA MET A 63 -4.48 7.76 0.46
C MET A 63 -4.69 6.28 0.85
N GLN A 64 -5.79 5.90 1.50
CA GLN A 64 -6.09 4.47 1.75
C GLN A 64 -6.37 3.71 0.47
N LEU A 65 -6.87 4.37 -0.59
CA LEU A 65 -7.05 3.74 -1.89
C LEU A 65 -5.72 3.21 -2.45
N TRP A 66 -4.59 3.79 -2.03
CA TRP A 66 -3.28 3.29 -2.42
C TRP A 66 -3.02 1.85 -1.94
N LEU A 67 -3.71 1.34 -0.90
CA LEU A 67 -3.66 -0.07 -0.50
C LEU A 67 -4.19 -1.03 -1.57
N LEU A 68 -5.01 -0.55 -2.50
CA LEU A 68 -5.47 -1.35 -3.64
C LEU A 68 -4.32 -1.71 -4.57
N ALA A 69 -3.30 -0.87 -4.69
CA ALA A 69 -2.15 -1.13 -5.55
C ALA A 69 -1.36 -2.38 -5.13
N PRO A 70 -0.83 -2.49 -3.89
CA PRO A 70 -0.10 -3.68 -3.47
C PRO A 70 -0.96 -4.94 -3.49
N VAL A 71 -2.25 -4.87 -3.11
CA VAL A 71 -3.19 -6.01 -3.18
C VAL A 71 -3.35 -6.47 -4.62
N SER A 72 -3.66 -5.55 -5.54
CA SER A 72 -3.86 -5.88 -6.96
C SER A 72 -2.58 -6.43 -7.59
N THR A 73 -1.42 -5.87 -7.26
CA THR A 73 -0.12 -6.38 -7.74
C THR A 73 0.13 -7.80 -7.28
N ILE A 74 -0.03 -8.10 -5.98
CA ILE A 74 0.15 -9.47 -5.48
C ILE A 74 -0.82 -10.41 -6.18
N THR A 75 -2.09 -10.07 -6.27
CA THR A 75 -3.10 -10.90 -6.95
C THR A 75 -2.75 -11.15 -8.42
N LEU A 76 -2.31 -10.13 -9.16
CA LEU A 76 -1.89 -10.29 -10.56
C LEU A 76 -0.65 -11.17 -10.70
N VAL A 77 0.35 -10.98 -9.84
CA VAL A 77 1.57 -11.80 -9.88
C VAL A 77 1.28 -13.23 -9.47
N THR A 78 0.45 -13.47 -8.45
CA THR A 78 -0.01 -14.82 -8.08
C THR A 78 -0.78 -15.48 -9.22
N THR A 79 -1.65 -14.73 -9.91
CA THR A 79 -2.38 -15.25 -11.08
C THR A 79 -1.41 -15.64 -12.18
N LEU A 80 -0.42 -14.78 -12.49
CA LEU A 80 0.58 -15.04 -13.51
C LEU A 80 1.49 -16.22 -13.14
N SER A 81 1.97 -16.29 -11.91
CA SER A 81 2.84 -17.38 -11.46
C SER A 81 2.10 -18.72 -11.47
N THR A 82 0.84 -18.73 -11.07
CA THR A 82 -0.02 -19.91 -11.15
C THR A 82 -0.29 -20.29 -12.61
N TRP A 83 -0.52 -19.32 -13.50
CA TRP A 83 -0.68 -19.58 -14.94
C TRP A 83 0.57 -20.20 -15.55
N VAL A 84 1.75 -19.69 -15.23
CA VAL A 84 3.04 -20.27 -15.67
C VAL A 84 3.22 -21.68 -15.11
N ALA A 85 2.86 -21.91 -13.85
CA ALA A 85 2.97 -23.21 -13.21
C ALA A 85 2.04 -24.26 -13.83
N VAL A 86 0.84 -23.86 -14.27
CA VAL A 86 -0.12 -24.75 -14.95
C VAL A 86 0.18 -24.90 -16.44
N SER A 87 0.76 -23.88 -17.07
CA SER A 87 1.10 -23.89 -18.50
C SER A 87 2.54 -24.32 -18.74
N MET A 88 3.06 -25.23 -17.90
CA MET A 88 4.49 -25.56 -17.84
C MET A 88 5.08 -25.73 -19.25
N PRO A 89 6.11 -24.95 -19.60
CA PRO A 89 6.58 -24.95 -20.98
C PRO A 89 7.32 -26.27 -21.26
N ALA A 90 7.09 -26.83 -22.46
CA ALA A 90 7.54 -28.18 -22.83
C ALA A 90 9.05 -28.42 -22.70
N TRP A 91 9.87 -27.36 -22.63
CA TRP A 91 11.31 -27.45 -22.42
C TRP A 91 11.73 -27.86 -21.00
N LEU A 92 10.83 -27.81 -20.02
CA LEU A 92 11.15 -28.24 -18.65
C LEU A 92 11.16 -29.77 -18.46
N SER A 93 10.61 -30.55 -19.41
CA SER A 93 10.68 -32.03 -19.45
C SER A 93 10.54 -32.74 -18.09
N ILE A 94 9.55 -32.33 -17.28
CA ILE A 94 9.25 -32.93 -15.98
C ILE A 94 8.21 -34.05 -16.19
N GLU A 95 8.31 -35.16 -15.45
CA GLU A 95 7.26 -36.17 -15.44
C GLU A 95 5.93 -35.58 -14.93
N ALA A 96 4.80 -35.99 -15.54
CA ALA A 96 3.47 -35.43 -15.23
C ALA A 96 3.08 -35.52 -13.73
N THR A 97 3.65 -36.48 -12.99
CA THR A 97 3.43 -36.65 -11.54
C THR A 97 4.17 -35.58 -10.74
N GLU A 98 5.38 -35.20 -11.17
CA GLU A 98 6.22 -34.19 -10.51
C GLU A 98 5.81 -32.76 -10.88
N GLU A 99 5.18 -32.57 -12.04
CA GLU A 99 4.70 -31.27 -12.54
C GLU A 99 3.84 -30.51 -11.51
N LYS A 100 2.89 -31.21 -10.87
CA LYS A 100 2.01 -30.62 -9.85
C LYS A 100 2.77 -30.21 -8.60
N ILE A 101 3.76 -31.01 -8.19
CA ILE A 101 4.56 -30.76 -6.99
C ILE A 101 5.48 -29.55 -7.24
N VAL A 102 6.21 -29.56 -8.36
CA VAL A 102 7.13 -28.48 -8.73
C VAL A 102 6.37 -27.18 -8.97
N GLY A 103 5.23 -27.22 -9.66
CA GLY A 103 4.37 -26.06 -9.87
C GLY A 103 3.84 -25.47 -8.55
N GLY A 104 3.37 -26.31 -7.63
CA GLY A 104 2.93 -25.88 -6.31
C GLY A 104 4.06 -25.24 -5.49
N VAL A 105 5.26 -25.83 -5.51
CA VAL A 105 6.44 -25.28 -4.82
C VAL A 105 6.85 -23.93 -5.40
N LEU A 106 6.88 -23.79 -6.73
CA LEU A 106 7.23 -22.52 -7.39
C LEU A 106 6.23 -21.42 -7.04
N VAL A 107 4.93 -21.67 -7.17
CA VAL A 107 3.89 -20.69 -6.81
C VAL A 107 4.01 -20.28 -5.34
N GLY A 108 4.20 -21.26 -4.44
CA GLY A 108 4.41 -21.00 -3.02
C GLY A 108 5.64 -20.13 -2.75
N ALA A 109 6.78 -20.48 -3.34
CA ALA A 109 8.04 -19.75 -3.17
C ALA A 109 7.96 -18.31 -3.70
N PHE A 110 7.40 -18.10 -4.88
CA PHE A 110 7.21 -16.75 -5.44
C PHE A 110 6.29 -15.89 -4.58
N ASN A 111 5.16 -16.43 -4.13
CA ASN A 111 4.23 -15.69 -3.27
C ASN A 111 4.87 -15.37 -1.90
N ALA A 112 5.63 -16.30 -1.31
CA ALA A 112 6.35 -16.06 -0.07
C ALA A 112 7.43 -14.99 -0.23
N MET A 113 8.17 -14.99 -1.34
CA MET A 113 9.16 -13.96 -1.67
C MET A 113 8.50 -12.58 -1.81
N LEU A 114 7.39 -12.47 -2.54
CA LEU A 114 6.66 -11.21 -2.70
C LEU A 114 6.10 -10.71 -1.38
N ALA A 115 5.53 -11.60 -0.57
CA ALA A 115 5.07 -11.30 0.78
C ALA A 115 6.20 -10.73 1.65
N ALA A 116 7.38 -11.34 1.59
CA ALA A 116 8.55 -10.90 2.34
C ALA A 116 9.02 -9.51 1.88
N LEU A 117 9.14 -9.28 0.57
CA LEU A 117 9.51 -7.98 0.00
C LEU A 117 8.52 -6.88 0.40
N TRP A 118 7.22 -7.18 0.39
CA TRP A 118 6.20 -6.22 0.79
C TRP A 118 6.19 -5.94 2.28
N LEU A 119 6.39 -6.97 3.11
CA LEU A 119 6.46 -6.80 4.55
C LEU A 119 7.71 -6.01 4.95
N ASP A 120 8.82 -6.20 4.26
CA ASP A 120 10.04 -5.41 4.45
C ASP A 120 9.82 -3.94 4.05
N ASP A 121 9.24 -3.71 2.87
CA ASP A 121 8.89 -2.35 2.44
C ASP A 121 7.88 -1.69 3.39
N ALA A 122 6.86 -2.40 3.90
CA ALA A 122 5.91 -1.85 4.86
C ALA A 122 6.56 -1.40 6.19
N LYS A 123 7.69 -1.99 6.57
CA LYS A 123 8.47 -1.57 7.76
C LYS A 123 9.38 -0.37 7.46
N ASN A 124 9.69 -0.12 6.19
CA ASN A 124 10.55 0.97 5.79
C ASN A 124 9.81 2.31 5.87
N ALA A 125 10.34 3.22 6.69
CA ALA A 125 9.77 4.55 6.86
C ALA A 125 9.80 5.40 5.58
N GLN A 126 10.69 5.07 4.63
CA GLN A 126 10.81 5.72 3.31
C GLN A 126 10.20 4.90 2.18
N SER A 127 9.37 3.91 2.52
CA SER A 127 8.75 3.01 1.57
C SER A 127 8.10 3.72 0.38
N ALA A 128 8.37 3.18 -0.81
CA ALA A 128 7.80 3.65 -2.07
C ALA A 128 6.35 3.19 -2.25
N THR A 129 5.98 2.06 -1.63
CA THR A 129 4.71 1.37 -1.88
C THR A 129 3.73 1.44 -0.70
N TRP A 130 4.18 1.79 0.51
CA TRP A 130 3.32 1.82 1.69
C TRP A 130 2.63 3.18 1.89
N PRO A 131 1.30 3.22 2.14
CA PRO A 131 0.57 4.48 2.26
C PRO A 131 1.08 5.40 3.36
N ASP A 132 1.56 4.85 4.48
CA ASP A 132 1.99 5.64 5.63
C ASP A 132 3.25 6.44 5.29
N ALA A 133 4.27 5.76 4.74
CA ALA A 133 5.50 6.39 4.26
C ALA A 133 5.22 7.39 3.13
N GLN A 134 4.38 6.99 2.17
CA GLN A 134 4.00 7.85 1.05
C GLN A 134 3.25 9.11 1.48
N TYR A 135 2.36 9.00 2.47
CA TYR A 135 1.65 10.14 3.04
C TYR A 135 2.63 11.09 3.71
N ARG A 136 3.52 10.57 4.56
CA ARG A 136 4.55 11.37 5.24
C ARG A 136 5.43 12.12 4.24
N ILE A 137 5.99 11.43 3.26
CA ILE A 137 6.86 12.04 2.23
C ILE A 137 6.08 13.10 1.44
N ALA A 138 4.84 12.81 1.05
CA ALA A 138 4.01 13.75 0.32
C ALA A 138 3.69 15.00 1.15
N LEU A 139 3.40 14.82 2.43
CA LEU A 139 3.09 15.91 3.35
C LEU A 139 4.32 16.80 3.58
N GLN A 140 5.47 16.21 3.90
CA GLN A 140 6.74 16.93 4.07
C GLN A 140 7.11 17.70 2.81
N LYS A 141 6.93 17.09 1.63
CA LYS A 141 7.18 17.74 0.34
C LYS A 141 6.20 18.88 0.07
N ALA A 142 4.92 18.70 0.38
CA ALA A 142 3.91 19.75 0.19
C ALA A 142 4.29 21.00 0.99
N PHE A 143 4.76 20.80 2.22
CA PHE A 143 5.08 21.87 3.14
C PHE A 143 6.56 22.31 3.12
N ALA A 144 7.38 21.72 2.23
CA ALA A 144 8.76 22.11 2.07
C ALA A 144 8.85 23.59 1.64
N GLY A 145 9.50 24.42 2.46
CA GLY A 145 9.68 25.84 2.21
C GLY A 145 8.55 26.76 2.71
N ASP A 146 7.51 26.24 3.37
CA ASP A 146 6.47 27.09 3.95
C ASP A 146 6.97 27.75 5.26
N HIS A 147 7.22 29.05 5.21
CA HIS A 147 7.74 29.83 6.33
C HIS A 147 6.79 29.85 7.55
N ARG A 148 5.48 29.64 7.34
CA ARG A 148 4.47 29.63 8.42
C ARG A 148 4.69 28.50 9.42
N ILE A 149 5.38 27.44 9.01
CA ILE A 149 5.61 26.25 9.83
C ILE A 149 6.71 26.49 10.87
N LYS A 150 7.74 27.29 10.54
CA LYS A 150 8.92 27.47 11.39
C LYS A 150 8.58 28.06 12.77
N GLY A 151 7.52 28.85 12.87
CA GLY A 151 7.05 29.46 14.13
C GLY A 151 6.05 28.61 14.92
N ASN A 152 5.38 27.64 14.29
CA ASN A 152 4.38 26.79 14.95
C ASN A 152 4.96 25.39 15.19
N THR A 153 5.54 25.22 16.37
CA THR A 153 6.17 23.96 16.80
C THR A 153 5.24 22.75 16.71
N ARG A 154 3.95 22.88 17.04
CA ARG A 154 2.99 21.77 16.96
C ARG A 154 2.68 21.39 15.50
N LEU A 155 2.56 22.39 14.61
CA LEU A 155 2.40 22.18 13.18
C LEU A 155 3.65 21.52 12.58
N PHE A 156 4.83 22.00 12.96
CA PHE A 156 6.11 21.44 12.55
C PHE A 156 6.20 19.96 12.93
N ASP A 157 5.88 19.61 14.17
CA ASP A 157 5.91 18.23 14.65
C ASP A 157 4.89 17.34 13.90
N ALA A 158 3.71 17.88 13.60
CA ALA A 158 2.68 17.17 12.85
C ALA A 158 3.08 16.84 11.41
N ILE A 159 3.98 17.62 10.81
CA ILE A 159 4.44 17.44 9.42
C ILE A 159 5.71 16.59 9.36
N TYR A 160 6.68 16.83 10.25
CA TYR A 160 8.04 16.30 10.09
C TYR A 160 8.38 15.14 11.02
N PHE A 161 7.82 15.08 12.23
CA PHE A 161 8.22 14.08 13.23
C PHE A 161 7.25 12.90 13.35
N ASP A 162 7.77 11.77 13.81
CA ASP A 162 6.98 10.55 14.02
C ASP A 162 6.02 10.62 15.22
N LYS A 163 6.33 11.46 16.21
CA LYS A 163 5.45 11.73 17.35
C LYS A 163 5.22 13.23 17.49
N VAL A 164 3.95 13.63 17.65
CA VAL A 164 3.58 15.03 17.90
C VAL A 164 3.56 15.29 19.41
N ARG A 165 4.66 15.80 19.99
CA ARG A 165 4.79 16.10 21.45
C ARG A 165 4.33 14.95 22.37
N GLN A 166 4.16 15.20 23.68
CA GLN A 166 3.82 14.14 24.64
C GLN A 166 2.42 13.54 24.41
N ASP A 167 1.42 14.37 24.07
CA ASP A 167 0.00 13.97 24.00
C ASP A 167 -0.58 13.86 22.59
N GLY A 168 0.23 14.10 21.55
CA GLY A 168 -0.24 14.04 20.17
C GLY A 168 -0.08 12.66 19.51
N PRO A 169 -0.59 12.52 18.28
CA PRO A 169 -0.53 11.25 17.56
C PRO A 169 0.91 10.75 17.38
N LYS A 170 1.10 9.45 17.53
CA LYS A 170 2.35 8.73 17.26
C LYS A 170 2.19 7.88 16.00
N GLY A 171 3.21 7.86 15.16
CA GLY A 171 3.23 7.14 13.91
C GLY A 171 2.42 7.81 12.80
N TRP A 172 2.10 6.99 11.80
CA TRP A 172 1.51 7.40 10.51
C TRP A 172 0.37 6.49 10.06
N ASP A 173 -0.23 5.73 10.98
CA ASP A 173 -1.46 5.00 10.68
C ASP A 173 -2.59 5.97 10.29
N LEU A 174 -3.72 5.44 9.80
CA LEU A 174 -4.83 6.28 9.35
C LEU A 174 -5.31 7.25 10.46
N ALA A 175 -5.42 6.78 11.70
CA ALA A 175 -5.88 7.59 12.82
C ALA A 175 -4.91 8.76 13.11
N ALA A 176 -3.61 8.48 13.14
CA ALA A 176 -2.56 9.45 13.30
C ALA A 176 -2.53 10.46 12.13
N ARG A 177 -2.70 9.99 10.89
CA ARG A 177 -2.77 10.86 9.70
C ARG A 177 -3.97 11.80 9.74
N VAL A 178 -5.14 11.32 10.12
CA VAL A 178 -6.34 12.14 10.30
C VAL A 178 -6.13 13.15 11.43
N ALA A 179 -5.58 12.74 12.57
CA ALA A 179 -5.29 13.64 13.69
C ALA A 179 -4.28 14.74 13.31
N ARG A 180 -3.19 14.38 12.61
CA ARG A 180 -2.21 15.33 12.04
C ARG A 180 -2.88 16.28 11.04
N GLY A 181 -3.73 15.76 10.16
CA GLY A 181 -4.49 16.58 9.21
C GLY A 181 -5.36 17.62 9.90
N LYS A 182 -6.04 17.26 10.99
CA LYS A 182 -6.83 18.21 11.79
C LYS A 182 -5.96 19.31 12.43
N ILE A 183 -4.77 18.95 12.92
CA ILE A 183 -3.81 19.93 13.46
C ILE A 183 -3.40 20.92 12.37
N ILE A 184 -3.10 20.42 11.18
CA ILE A 184 -2.70 21.23 10.02
C ILE A 184 -3.83 22.16 9.57
N GLU A 185 -5.05 21.65 9.41
CA GLU A 185 -6.22 22.44 9.03
C GLU A 185 -6.49 23.58 10.03
N ARG A 186 -6.44 23.29 11.34
CA ARG A 186 -6.64 24.33 12.38
C ARG A 186 -5.55 25.40 12.33
N ALA A 187 -4.30 24.99 12.24
CA ALA A 187 -3.16 25.91 12.19
C ALA A 187 -3.20 26.80 10.94
N LEU A 188 -3.61 26.25 9.79
CA LEU A 188 -3.75 27.02 8.54
C LEU A 188 -4.96 27.97 8.56
N ALA A 189 -6.02 27.62 9.29
CA ALA A 189 -7.18 28.49 9.49
C ALA A 189 -6.93 29.63 10.50
N GLY A 190 -5.75 29.70 11.14
CA GLY A 190 -5.44 30.68 12.16
C GLY A 190 -6.13 30.43 13.50
N ALA A 191 -6.69 29.22 13.71
CA ALA A 191 -7.27 28.83 14.99
C ALA A 191 -6.17 28.29 15.93
N PRO A 192 -6.15 28.69 17.22
CA PRO A 192 -5.18 28.23 18.20
C PRO A 192 -5.24 26.71 18.47
#